data_AF-A0A5C6Z872-F1
#
_entry.id   AF-A0A5C6Z872-F1
#
_cell.length_a   1.000
_cell.length_b   1.000
_cell.length_c   1.000
_cell.angle_alpha   90.00
_cell.angle_beta   90.00
_cell.angle_gamma   90.00
#
_symmetry.space_group_name_H-M   'P 1'
#
loop_
_entity.id
_entity.type
_entity.pdbx_description
1 polymer ?
#
loop_
_entity_poly.entity_id
_entity_poly.type
_entity_poly.pdbx_seq_one_letter_code
_entity_poly.pdbx_strand_id
1 'polypeptide(L)'
;MQSGQDANRNGVLDAGEVTSTAYACSAAPADTRWVNVTSATAQADSNTGYLANASGPVILTLPASPAVGDWIKVTGVGAGGWTIAQNAGQRITTTGLPGGNTVTWTAQTPTGTWVAVAMSADGVRQVAASASGELYTSEDAGAHWTVRLTGQTWSSVAMSSDGQTILAAVNGGALYLSTDGGNNWSNDGSSRAWTAVASSADGTRLVATAYLGQVWTSADSGGSWTARDSNRAWRTVSASADGRVQVAGTNGSQLYVSTDYGVSWTARASAQFWWGSAASADGRRLYATVDTGAIWRSDDFGTSWEAVTVSRDWRGIATSADGRHVVAATNGGALYESSDGGQTWRSTADAGAWTTVASSANGLTLLGGKSGAALYAGTRRTSTTSGVSGSLSGGQGDTLQLQYVGGGVFMPISYVLANLTFTPQ
;
A
#
# COMPACT_ATOMS: atom_id res chain seq x y z
N MET A 1 19.91 9.28 -21.55
CA MET A 1 20.39 9.18 -20.17
C MET A 1 21.86 8.81 -20.17
N GLN A 2 22.62 9.48 -19.31
CA GLN A 2 23.97 9.11 -18.94
C GLN A 2 23.88 8.23 -17.69
N SER A 3 24.66 7.17 -17.62
CA SER A 3 24.71 6.29 -16.45
C SER A 3 26.15 5.96 -16.08
N GLY A 4 26.39 5.79 -14.79
CA GLY A 4 27.71 5.60 -14.20
C GLY A 4 27.60 5.43 -12.69
N GLN A 5 28.68 5.03 -12.04
CA GLN A 5 28.77 5.01 -10.60
C GLN A 5 29.26 6.39 -10.14
N ASP A 6 28.43 7.12 -9.40
CA ASP A 6 28.82 8.35 -8.71
C ASP A 6 29.86 8.00 -7.63
N ALA A 7 31.14 8.20 -7.96
CA ALA A 7 32.27 7.76 -7.17
C ALA A 7 32.54 8.73 -6.01
N ASN A 8 32.18 10.00 -6.19
CA ASN A 8 32.35 11.05 -5.18
C ASN A 8 31.09 11.28 -4.31
N ARG A 9 29.96 10.64 -4.65
CA ARG A 9 28.67 10.66 -3.94
C ARG A 9 28.05 12.04 -3.83
N ASN A 10 28.27 12.91 -4.82
CA ASN A 10 27.75 14.28 -4.83
C ASN A 10 26.35 14.39 -5.46
N GLY A 11 25.80 13.29 -6.01
CA GLY A 11 24.49 13.25 -6.66
C GLY A 11 24.48 13.76 -8.10
N VAL A 12 25.65 14.01 -8.71
CA VAL A 12 25.83 14.48 -10.08
C VAL A 12 26.84 13.57 -10.78
N LEU A 13 26.49 13.07 -11.96
CA LEU A 13 27.38 12.19 -12.71
C LEU A 13 28.43 13.01 -13.46
N ASP A 14 29.68 13.00 -13.00
CA ASP A 14 30.78 13.75 -13.62
C ASP A 14 31.30 13.08 -14.90
N ALA A 15 31.96 13.84 -15.79
CA ALA A 15 32.39 13.35 -17.12
C ALA A 15 33.33 12.12 -17.07
N GLY A 16 34.07 11.93 -15.98
CA GLY A 16 34.91 10.74 -15.76
C GLY A 16 34.17 9.53 -15.16
N GLU A 17 32.95 9.72 -14.69
CA GLU A 17 32.09 8.70 -14.08
C GLU A 17 31.06 8.14 -15.07
N VAL A 18 30.87 8.81 -16.22
CA VAL A 18 29.97 8.39 -17.30
C VAL A 18 30.55 7.18 -18.01
N THR A 19 29.98 6.00 -17.75
CA THR A 19 30.38 4.74 -18.42
C THR A 19 29.53 4.43 -19.66
N SER A 20 28.38 5.09 -19.82
CA SER A 20 27.46 4.91 -20.95
C SER A 20 26.67 6.19 -21.24
N THR A 21 26.49 6.49 -22.52
CA THR A 21 25.60 7.53 -23.03
C THR A 21 24.58 6.89 -23.98
N ALA A 22 23.30 6.95 -23.64
CA ALA A 22 22.20 6.46 -24.49
C ALA A 22 21.12 7.53 -24.68
N TYR A 23 20.46 7.55 -25.83
CA TYR A 23 19.30 8.42 -26.08
C TYR A 23 18.03 7.72 -25.60
N ALA A 24 17.22 8.39 -24.76
CA ALA A 24 15.93 7.83 -24.27
C ALA A 24 14.80 7.92 -25.32
N CYS A 25 15.05 8.61 -26.44
CA CYS A 25 14.13 8.72 -27.56
C CYS A 25 14.90 8.61 -28.88
N SER A 26 15.43 7.43 -29.19
CA SER A 26 15.36 7.02 -30.59
C SER A 26 13.91 6.60 -30.82
N ALA A 27 13.18 7.30 -31.70
CA ALA A 27 12.01 6.70 -32.30
C ALA A 27 12.42 5.29 -32.75
N ALA A 28 11.72 4.27 -32.25
CA ALA A 28 11.99 2.90 -32.65
C ALA A 28 12.09 2.85 -34.19
N PRO A 29 12.95 1.99 -34.76
CA PRO A 29 12.83 1.66 -36.18
C PRO A 29 11.35 1.40 -36.45
N ALA A 30 10.83 1.93 -37.55
CA ALA A 30 9.40 1.87 -37.87
C ALA A 30 8.81 0.49 -37.53
N ASP A 31 7.56 0.44 -37.05
CA ASP A 31 6.79 -0.76 -36.66
C ASP A 31 6.53 -1.69 -37.88
N THR A 32 7.60 -2.12 -38.55
CA THR A 32 7.61 -2.70 -39.89
C THR A 32 8.03 -4.15 -39.90
N ARG A 33 8.65 -4.65 -38.82
CA ARG A 33 9.02 -6.06 -38.70
C ARG A 33 7.94 -6.82 -37.94
N TRP A 34 7.14 -7.57 -38.68
CA TRP A 34 6.12 -8.47 -38.16
C TRP A 34 6.41 -9.91 -38.53
N VAL A 35 6.32 -10.82 -37.56
CA VAL A 35 6.53 -12.25 -37.73
C VAL A 35 5.22 -12.99 -37.48
N ASN A 36 4.77 -13.78 -38.46
CA ASN A 36 3.62 -14.67 -38.29
C ASN A 36 4.08 -15.97 -37.63
N VAL A 37 3.62 -16.24 -36.41
CA VAL A 37 4.02 -17.39 -35.60
C VAL A 37 2.91 -18.42 -35.60
N THR A 38 3.14 -19.52 -36.30
CA THR A 38 2.24 -20.68 -36.37
C THR A 38 2.76 -21.86 -35.55
N SER A 39 4.00 -21.78 -35.05
CA SER A 39 4.59 -22.77 -34.14
C SER A 39 4.09 -22.59 -32.71
N ALA A 40 4.21 -23.65 -31.90
CA ALA A 40 3.81 -23.61 -30.49
C ALA A 40 4.71 -22.71 -29.63
N THR A 41 5.99 -22.58 -29.98
CA THR A 41 6.97 -21.79 -29.24
C THR A 41 7.88 -21.00 -30.20
N ALA A 42 8.36 -19.83 -29.77
CA ALA A 42 9.42 -19.07 -30.43
C ALA A 42 10.17 -18.14 -29.45
N GLN A 43 11.46 -17.91 -29.68
CA GLN A 43 12.21 -16.83 -29.02
C GLN A 43 11.93 -15.52 -29.76
N ALA A 44 11.58 -14.46 -29.03
CA ALA A 44 11.40 -13.14 -29.60
C ALA A 44 12.73 -12.44 -29.84
N ASP A 45 12.80 -11.68 -30.93
CA ASP A 45 13.83 -10.72 -31.25
C ASP A 45 13.39 -9.35 -30.72
N SER A 46 14.37 -8.52 -30.37
CA SER A 46 14.11 -7.11 -30.05
C SER A 46 13.48 -6.37 -31.22
N ASN A 47 12.66 -5.36 -30.91
CA ASN A 47 12.03 -4.44 -31.85
C ASN A 47 11.20 -5.15 -32.94
N THR A 48 10.44 -6.17 -32.54
CA THR A 48 9.69 -7.03 -33.47
C THR A 48 8.25 -7.25 -32.99
N GLY A 49 7.32 -7.17 -33.93
CA GLY A 49 5.92 -7.53 -33.74
C GLY A 49 5.66 -8.99 -34.10
N TYR A 50 4.76 -9.65 -33.37
CA TYR A 50 4.42 -11.05 -33.52
C TYR A 50 2.91 -11.25 -33.67
N LEU A 51 2.51 -11.94 -34.73
CA LEU A 51 1.14 -12.42 -34.92
C LEU A 51 1.08 -13.87 -34.44
N ALA A 52 0.51 -14.11 -33.25
CA ALA A 52 0.29 -15.45 -32.74
C ALA A 52 -0.89 -16.08 -33.47
N ASN A 53 -0.59 -16.90 -34.48
CA ASN A 53 -1.54 -17.38 -35.48
C ASN A 53 -1.57 -18.91 -35.55
N ALA A 54 -1.80 -19.54 -34.40
CA ALA A 54 -2.00 -20.98 -34.30
C ALA A 54 -3.39 -21.28 -33.70
N SER A 55 -3.89 -22.47 -33.99
CA SER A 55 -5.10 -23.00 -33.34
C SER A 55 -4.85 -23.41 -31.89
N GLY A 56 -3.61 -23.77 -31.54
CA GLY A 56 -3.15 -24.02 -30.17
C GLY A 56 -2.33 -22.85 -29.60
N PRO A 57 -2.01 -22.87 -28.29
CA PRO A 57 -1.31 -21.77 -27.62
C PRO A 57 0.06 -21.48 -28.24
N VAL A 58 0.36 -20.20 -28.48
CA VAL A 58 1.68 -19.73 -28.93
C VAL A 58 2.44 -19.15 -27.75
N ILE A 59 3.64 -19.66 -27.47
CA ILE A 59 4.51 -19.15 -26.41
C ILE A 59 5.66 -18.36 -27.04
N LEU A 60 5.76 -17.07 -26.72
CA LEU A 60 6.84 -16.18 -27.11
C LEU A 60 7.75 -15.91 -25.92
N THR A 61 8.95 -16.45 -25.90
CA THR A 61 9.94 -16.10 -24.88
C THR A 61 10.52 -14.72 -25.20
N LEU A 62 10.55 -13.80 -24.24
CA LEU A 62 11.13 -12.46 -24.37
C LEU A 62 12.53 -12.48 -25.00
N PRO A 63 13.02 -11.38 -25.60
CA PRO A 63 14.38 -11.32 -26.13
C PRO A 63 15.42 -11.70 -25.09
N ALA A 64 16.41 -12.53 -25.46
CA ALA A 64 17.42 -13.05 -24.53
C ALA A 64 18.45 -11.99 -24.11
N SER A 65 18.70 -10.98 -24.95
CA SER A 65 19.67 -9.92 -24.70
C SER A 65 19.15 -8.55 -25.18
N PRO A 66 18.07 -8.03 -24.57
CA PRO A 66 17.48 -6.76 -24.96
C PRO A 66 18.34 -5.57 -24.51
N ALA A 67 18.41 -4.53 -25.33
CA ALA A 67 18.92 -3.22 -24.97
C ALA A 67 17.81 -2.32 -24.44
N VAL A 68 18.14 -1.40 -23.53
CA VAL A 68 17.15 -0.46 -22.97
C VAL A 68 16.47 0.31 -24.11
N GLY A 69 15.14 0.32 -24.09
CA GLY A 69 14.31 0.91 -25.14
C GLY A 69 13.77 -0.10 -26.17
N ASP A 70 14.35 -1.30 -26.25
CA ASP A 70 13.86 -2.36 -27.13
C ASP A 70 12.42 -2.75 -26.79
N TRP A 71 11.61 -2.97 -27.82
CA TRP A 71 10.21 -3.36 -27.63
C TRP A 71 9.88 -4.72 -28.24
N ILE A 72 8.83 -5.35 -27.74
CA ILE A 72 8.15 -6.45 -28.42
C ILE A 72 6.65 -6.18 -28.45
N LYS A 73 5.97 -6.66 -29.48
CA LYS A 73 4.51 -6.59 -29.59
C LYS A 73 3.97 -7.95 -29.97
N VAL A 74 2.91 -8.38 -29.32
CA VAL A 74 2.20 -9.62 -29.67
C VAL A 74 0.74 -9.31 -29.91
N THR A 75 0.17 -9.91 -30.95
CA THR A 75 -1.25 -9.85 -31.27
C THR A 75 -1.76 -11.28 -31.51
N GLY A 76 -2.81 -11.68 -30.79
CA GLY A 76 -3.49 -12.97 -30.97
C GLY A 76 -4.35 -12.96 -32.22
N VAL A 77 -3.92 -13.67 -33.27
CA VAL A 77 -4.68 -13.84 -34.52
C VAL A 77 -5.41 -15.18 -34.54
N GLY A 78 -4.73 -16.23 -34.10
CA GLY A 78 -5.27 -17.59 -34.02
C GLY A 78 -6.07 -17.83 -32.73
N ALA A 79 -6.96 -18.83 -32.77
CA ALA A 79 -7.84 -19.17 -31.66
C ALA A 79 -7.09 -19.63 -30.38
N GLY A 80 -5.83 -20.05 -30.51
CA GLY A 80 -5.02 -20.51 -29.38
C GLY A 80 -4.48 -19.41 -28.46
N GLY A 81 -4.55 -18.14 -28.88
CA GLY A 81 -4.01 -17.02 -28.12
C GLY A 81 -2.47 -17.04 -28.01
N TRP A 82 -1.95 -16.32 -27.03
CA TRP A 82 -0.51 -16.17 -26.82
C TRP A 82 -0.13 -16.14 -25.33
N THR A 83 1.11 -16.54 -25.06
CA THR A 83 1.78 -16.41 -23.76
C THR A 83 3.16 -15.80 -23.99
N ILE A 84 3.46 -14.69 -23.33
CA ILE A 84 4.82 -14.16 -23.23
C ILE A 84 5.50 -14.86 -22.05
N ALA A 85 6.53 -15.66 -22.34
CA ALA A 85 7.41 -16.30 -21.37
C ALA A 85 8.69 -15.49 -21.14
N GLN A 86 9.41 -15.76 -20.06
CA GLN A 86 10.57 -14.99 -19.61
C GLN A 86 11.84 -15.82 -19.64
N ASN A 87 12.98 -15.18 -19.92
CA ASN A 87 14.28 -15.81 -19.68
C ASN A 87 14.66 -15.69 -18.20
N ALA A 88 15.70 -16.41 -17.79
CA ALA A 88 16.28 -16.26 -16.45
C ALA A 88 16.65 -14.78 -16.18
N GLY A 89 16.35 -14.29 -14.98
CA GLY A 89 16.61 -12.92 -14.58
C GLY A 89 15.68 -11.86 -15.18
N GLN A 90 14.69 -12.26 -15.99
CA GLN A 90 13.70 -11.34 -16.54
C GLN A 90 12.39 -11.33 -15.75
N ARG A 91 11.68 -10.21 -15.78
CA ARG A 91 10.31 -10.06 -15.26
C ARG A 91 9.53 -9.05 -16.07
N ILE A 92 8.20 -9.13 -16.04
CA ILE A 92 7.32 -8.15 -16.66
C ILE A 92 6.55 -7.41 -15.57
N THR A 93 6.65 -6.07 -15.55
CA THR A 93 5.81 -5.22 -14.72
C THR A 93 4.35 -5.39 -15.14
N THR A 94 3.45 -5.59 -14.19
CA THR A 94 2.02 -5.75 -14.45
C THR A 94 1.24 -4.48 -14.15
N THR A 95 1.88 -3.48 -13.53
CA THR A 95 1.31 -2.17 -13.27
C THR A 95 0.86 -1.50 -14.57
N GLY A 96 -0.40 -1.07 -14.62
CA GLY A 96 -1.03 -0.48 -15.81
C GLY A 96 -1.82 -1.47 -16.67
N LEU A 97 -1.66 -2.78 -16.47
CA LEU A 97 -2.52 -3.79 -17.10
C LEU A 97 -3.79 -4.03 -16.27
N PRO A 98 -4.95 -4.32 -16.89
CA PRO A 98 -6.15 -4.76 -16.18
C PRO A 98 -5.83 -5.96 -15.28
N GLY A 99 -6.15 -5.91 -13.98
CA GLY A 99 -5.83 -6.97 -13.03
C GLY A 99 -4.35 -7.06 -12.62
N GLY A 100 -3.45 -6.33 -13.25
CA GLY A 100 -2.01 -6.36 -12.98
C GLY A 100 -1.57 -5.68 -11.67
N ASN A 101 -2.50 -5.10 -10.92
CA ASN A 101 -2.30 -4.52 -9.60
C ASN A 101 -3.18 -5.22 -8.54
N THR A 102 -3.60 -6.46 -8.76
CA THR A 102 -4.50 -7.17 -7.83
C THR A 102 -3.79 -7.50 -6.52
N VAL A 103 -4.53 -7.41 -5.42
CA VAL A 103 -4.08 -7.87 -4.10
C VAL A 103 -4.54 -9.32 -3.90
N THR A 104 -3.60 -10.19 -3.55
CA THR A 104 -3.90 -11.55 -3.07
C THR A 104 -3.89 -11.54 -1.56
N TRP A 105 -4.94 -12.08 -0.94
CA TRP A 105 -5.06 -12.19 0.52
C TRP A 105 -4.90 -13.63 0.99
N THR A 106 -4.06 -13.84 2.00
CA THR A 106 -3.80 -15.13 2.63
C THR A 106 -4.12 -15.04 4.12
N ALA A 107 -5.01 -15.90 4.60
CA ALA A 107 -5.33 -16.00 6.02
C ALA A 107 -4.11 -16.45 6.84
N GLN A 108 -3.91 -15.82 8.00
CA GLN A 108 -2.84 -16.08 8.95
C GLN A 108 -3.42 -16.66 10.26
N THR A 109 -2.58 -17.29 11.06
CA THR A 109 -2.87 -17.59 12.47
C THR A 109 -2.20 -16.51 13.32
N PRO A 110 -2.91 -15.87 14.27
CA PRO A 110 -4.08 -16.35 15.00
C PRO A 110 -5.43 -15.91 14.42
N THR A 111 -6.51 -16.46 14.97
CA THR A 111 -7.88 -15.95 14.77
C THR A 111 -8.29 -15.07 15.96
N GLY A 112 -9.13 -14.07 15.71
CA GLY A 112 -9.52 -13.12 16.75
C GLY A 112 -10.58 -12.14 16.28
N THR A 113 -10.91 -11.18 17.14
CA THR A 113 -11.76 -10.05 16.78
C THR A 113 -10.88 -8.83 16.66
N TRP A 114 -10.30 -8.62 15.50
CA TRP A 114 -9.28 -7.61 15.28
C TRP A 114 -9.85 -6.19 15.36
N VAL A 115 -9.25 -5.34 16.17
CA VAL A 115 -9.68 -3.94 16.36
C VAL A 115 -8.70 -2.95 15.77
N ALA A 116 -7.40 -3.28 15.75
CA ALA A 116 -6.37 -2.41 15.21
C ALA A 116 -5.17 -3.24 14.73
N VAL A 117 -4.56 -2.80 13.63
CA VAL A 117 -3.30 -3.33 13.11
C VAL A 117 -2.39 -2.19 12.67
N ALA A 118 -1.07 -2.39 12.74
CA ALA A 118 -0.08 -1.50 12.16
C ALA A 118 1.12 -2.32 11.67
N MET A 119 1.95 -1.72 10.81
CA MET A 119 3.17 -2.35 10.31
C MET A 119 4.27 -1.31 10.06
N SER A 120 5.49 -1.80 10.03
CA SER A 120 6.70 -1.09 9.62
C SER A 120 6.68 -0.75 8.12
N ALA A 121 7.56 0.15 7.71
CA ALA A 121 7.61 0.66 6.34
C ALA A 121 7.93 -0.43 5.29
N ASP A 122 8.72 -1.43 5.65
CA ASP A 122 9.01 -2.59 4.80
C ASP A 122 7.93 -3.72 4.91
N GLY A 123 7.01 -3.59 5.87
CA GLY A 123 5.94 -4.56 6.13
C GLY A 123 6.38 -5.81 6.89
N VAL A 124 7.64 -5.89 7.34
CA VAL A 124 8.21 -7.09 8.00
C VAL A 124 7.77 -7.16 9.45
N ARG A 125 7.91 -6.07 10.20
CA ARG A 125 7.38 -5.97 11.58
C ARG A 125 5.92 -5.56 11.53
N GLN A 126 5.07 -6.29 12.26
CA GLN A 126 3.63 -6.07 12.32
C GLN A 126 3.11 -6.17 13.76
N VAL A 127 2.06 -5.44 14.07
CA VAL A 127 1.35 -5.48 15.35
C VAL A 127 -0.14 -5.62 15.11
N ALA A 128 -0.80 -6.44 15.92
CA ALA A 128 -2.24 -6.66 15.85
C ALA A 128 -2.85 -6.71 17.25
N ALA A 129 -3.95 -6.00 17.45
CA ALA A 129 -4.70 -5.99 18.70
C ALA A 129 -6.10 -6.59 18.50
N SER A 130 -6.51 -7.43 19.44
CA SER A 130 -7.82 -8.09 19.46
C SER A 130 -8.74 -7.49 20.53
N ALA A 131 -10.05 -7.47 20.26
CA ALA A 131 -11.08 -7.09 21.23
C ALA A 131 -11.17 -8.07 22.42
N SER A 132 -10.66 -9.30 22.29
CA SER A 132 -10.52 -10.26 23.40
C SER A 132 -9.39 -9.89 24.37
N GLY A 133 -8.55 -8.93 23.99
CA GLY A 133 -7.59 -8.26 24.85
C GLY A 133 -6.14 -8.66 24.67
N GLU A 134 -5.85 -9.51 23.70
CA GLU A 134 -4.48 -9.83 23.29
C GLU A 134 -3.92 -8.79 22.32
N LEU A 135 -2.64 -8.47 22.49
CA LEU A 135 -1.81 -7.75 21.53
C LEU A 135 -0.68 -8.67 21.07
N TYR A 136 -0.52 -8.79 19.76
CA TYR A 136 0.47 -9.64 19.11
C TYR A 136 1.47 -8.82 18.31
N THR A 137 2.70 -9.33 18.19
CA THR A 137 3.71 -8.84 17.26
C THR A 137 4.20 -9.95 16.34
N SER A 138 4.55 -9.61 15.11
CA SER A 138 5.29 -10.46 14.16
C SER A 138 6.53 -9.71 13.68
N GLU A 139 7.62 -10.46 13.44
CA GLU A 139 8.88 -9.95 12.90
C GLU A 139 9.20 -10.53 11.51
N ASP A 140 8.25 -11.25 10.91
CA ASP A 140 8.42 -12.04 9.69
C ASP A 140 7.23 -11.91 8.74
N ALA A 141 6.72 -10.68 8.62
CA ALA A 141 5.61 -10.29 7.75
C ALA A 141 4.31 -11.08 8.00
N GLY A 142 4.08 -11.48 9.25
CA GLY A 142 2.86 -12.15 9.69
C GLY A 142 2.92 -13.68 9.61
N ALA A 143 4.07 -14.28 9.27
CA ALA A 143 4.22 -15.73 9.22
C ALA A 143 4.15 -16.37 10.63
N HIS A 144 4.70 -15.70 11.64
CA HIS A 144 4.56 -16.09 13.05
C HIS A 144 4.18 -14.89 13.93
N TRP A 145 3.25 -15.14 14.86
CA TRP A 145 2.75 -14.13 15.80
C TRP A 145 3.04 -14.53 17.24
N THR A 146 3.58 -13.58 18.01
CA THR A 146 3.87 -13.72 19.44
C THR A 146 2.92 -12.84 20.25
N VAL A 147 2.19 -13.43 21.21
CA VAL A 147 1.39 -12.66 22.19
C VAL A 147 2.35 -11.87 23.08
N ARG A 148 2.15 -10.56 23.20
CA ARG A 148 2.96 -9.67 24.05
C ARG A 148 2.22 -9.20 25.29
N LEU A 149 0.94 -8.89 25.17
CA LEU A 149 0.10 -8.40 26.26
C LEU A 149 -1.28 -9.05 26.20
N THR A 150 -1.94 -9.15 27.36
CA THR A 150 -3.28 -9.76 27.51
C THR A 150 -4.12 -9.01 28.54
N GLY A 151 -5.44 -8.98 28.33
CA GLY A 151 -6.42 -8.47 29.30
C GLY A 151 -6.73 -6.97 29.20
N GLN A 152 -6.39 -6.31 28.09
CA GLN A 152 -6.67 -4.89 27.87
C GLN A 152 -7.82 -4.69 26.87
N THR A 153 -8.57 -3.60 27.00
CA THR A 153 -9.56 -3.20 25.99
C THR A 153 -8.89 -2.33 24.93
N TRP A 154 -8.13 -2.96 24.04
CA TRP A 154 -7.40 -2.26 22.97
C TRP A 154 -8.35 -1.47 22.06
N SER A 155 -7.94 -0.26 21.68
CA SER A 155 -8.70 0.60 20.75
C SER A 155 -7.91 1.00 19.52
N SER A 156 -6.58 1.09 19.59
CA SER A 156 -5.74 1.50 18.48
C SER A 156 -4.28 1.09 18.70
N VAL A 157 -3.54 0.91 17.61
CA VAL A 157 -2.09 0.69 17.61
C VAL A 157 -1.44 1.51 16.50
N ALA A 158 -0.22 1.99 16.74
CA ALA A 158 0.64 2.69 15.78
C ALA A 158 2.08 2.19 15.91
N MET A 159 2.85 2.30 14.83
CA MET A 159 4.21 1.78 14.74
C MET A 159 5.11 2.74 13.95
N SER A 160 6.38 2.88 14.34
CA SER A 160 7.41 3.60 13.58
C SER A 160 7.81 2.85 12.31
N SER A 161 8.49 3.53 11.37
CA SER A 161 8.86 2.94 10.08
C SER A 161 9.83 1.75 10.21
N ASP A 162 10.68 1.75 11.24
CA ASP A 162 11.60 0.66 11.56
C ASP A 162 10.97 -0.45 12.43
N GLY A 163 9.72 -0.24 12.87
CA GLY A 163 8.97 -1.14 13.73
C GLY A 163 9.44 -1.25 15.18
N GLN A 164 10.35 -0.37 15.62
CA GLN A 164 10.90 -0.41 16.99
C GLN A 164 10.01 0.29 18.01
N THR A 165 9.43 1.44 17.65
CA THR A 165 8.48 2.15 18.50
C THR A 165 7.06 1.67 18.19
N ILE A 166 6.38 1.13 19.19
CA ILE A 166 4.99 0.69 19.11
C ILE A 166 4.20 1.38 20.21
N LEU A 167 3.14 2.09 19.81
CA LEU A 167 2.20 2.74 20.71
C LEU A 167 0.85 2.05 20.61
N ALA A 168 0.28 1.62 21.74
CA ALA A 168 -1.02 0.99 21.82
C ALA A 168 -1.92 1.71 22.82
N ALA A 169 -3.18 1.90 22.45
CA ALA A 169 -4.17 2.62 23.25
C ALA A 169 -5.21 1.67 23.85
N VAL A 170 -5.58 1.93 25.11
CA VAL A 170 -6.62 1.19 25.82
C VAL A 170 -7.82 2.09 26.11
N ASN A 171 -9.01 1.67 25.70
CA ASN A 171 -10.24 2.38 26.04
C ASN A 171 -10.56 2.21 27.53
N GLY A 172 -10.55 3.31 28.29
CA GLY A 172 -10.73 3.29 29.74
C GLY A 172 -9.44 2.99 30.52
N GLY A 173 -8.29 2.98 29.86
CA GLY A 173 -7.00 2.60 30.44
C GLY A 173 -5.86 3.55 30.06
N ALA A 174 -4.64 2.99 30.00
CA ALA A 174 -3.40 3.70 29.74
C ALA A 174 -2.99 3.66 28.26
N LEU A 175 -1.99 4.45 27.89
CA LEU A 175 -1.20 4.24 26.69
C LEU A 175 -0.04 3.29 27.00
N TYR A 176 0.14 2.26 26.18
CA TYR A 176 1.24 1.30 26.28
C TYR A 176 2.26 1.59 25.20
N LEU A 177 3.54 1.64 25.59
CA LEU A 177 4.65 2.00 24.72
C LEU A 177 5.75 0.94 24.79
N SER A 178 6.23 0.53 23.62
CA SER A 178 7.47 -0.22 23.45
C SER A 178 8.40 0.55 22.52
N THR A 179 9.70 0.50 22.79
CA THR A 179 10.76 1.11 21.96
C THR A 179 11.77 0.07 21.44
N ASP A 180 11.45 -1.21 21.59
CA ASP A 180 12.31 -2.34 21.24
C ASP A 180 11.57 -3.42 20.42
N GLY A 181 10.59 -3.01 19.63
CA GLY A 181 9.83 -3.89 18.75
C GLY A 181 8.79 -4.76 19.45
N GLY A 182 8.33 -4.34 20.63
CA GLY A 182 7.29 -5.02 21.41
C GLY A 182 7.82 -6.05 22.40
N ASN A 183 9.13 -6.07 22.68
CA ASN A 183 9.73 -7.00 23.64
C ASN A 183 9.53 -6.54 25.08
N ASN A 184 9.72 -5.24 25.35
CA ASN A 184 9.43 -4.62 26.64
C ASN A 184 8.38 -3.51 26.46
N TRP A 185 7.52 -3.37 27.48
CA TRP A 185 6.41 -2.41 27.48
C TRP A 185 6.40 -1.60 28.77
N SER A 186 6.11 -0.32 28.63
CA SER A 186 5.75 0.60 29.71
C SER A 186 4.35 1.15 29.46
N ASN A 187 3.72 1.73 30.48
CA ASN A 187 2.49 2.47 30.30
C ASN A 187 2.55 3.82 31.02
N ASP A 188 1.77 4.78 30.53
CA ASP A 188 1.77 6.17 31.04
C ASP A 188 1.00 6.35 32.37
N GLY A 189 0.48 5.26 32.96
CA GLY A 189 -0.31 5.27 34.19
C GLY A 189 -1.64 6.03 34.09
N SER A 190 -2.05 6.44 32.88
CA SER A 190 -3.29 7.17 32.70
C SER A 190 -4.52 6.25 32.74
N SER A 191 -5.69 6.84 32.97
CA SER A 191 -6.98 6.16 32.80
C SER A 191 -7.90 7.08 32.02
N ARG A 192 -7.91 6.91 30.70
CA ARG A 192 -8.71 7.71 29.76
C ARG A 192 -9.38 6.80 28.75
N ALA A 193 -10.45 7.29 28.14
CA ALA A 193 -11.09 6.62 27.02
C ALA A 193 -10.28 6.80 25.74
N TRP A 194 -9.04 6.30 25.68
CA TRP A 194 -8.19 6.41 24.51
C TRP A 194 -8.86 5.72 23.30
N THR A 195 -8.84 6.40 22.16
CA THR A 195 -9.56 5.98 20.94
C THR A 195 -8.64 5.74 19.76
N ALA A 196 -7.62 6.57 19.56
CA ALA A 196 -6.70 6.44 18.46
C ALA A 196 -5.31 6.96 18.80
N VAL A 197 -4.30 6.37 18.16
CA VAL A 197 -2.90 6.78 18.26
C VAL A 197 -2.25 6.82 16.87
N ALA A 198 -1.25 7.68 16.71
CA ALA A 198 -0.38 7.70 15.54
C ALA A 198 1.07 8.03 15.94
N SER A 199 2.01 7.61 15.11
CA SER A 199 3.46 7.81 15.28
C SER A 199 4.04 8.46 14.04
N SER A 200 5.05 9.31 14.20
CA SER A 200 5.99 9.64 13.13
C SER A 200 6.80 8.41 12.72
N ALA A 201 7.41 8.47 11.54
CA ALA A 201 8.23 7.40 10.99
C ALA A 201 9.44 7.07 11.89
N ASP A 202 10.06 8.09 12.48
CA ASP A 202 11.19 7.93 13.41
C ASP A 202 10.77 7.55 14.85
N GLY A 203 9.47 7.48 15.15
CA GLY A 203 8.96 7.17 16.49
C GLY A 203 9.17 8.28 17.54
N THR A 204 9.68 9.45 17.16
CA THR A 204 9.96 10.54 18.12
C THR A 204 8.73 11.36 18.46
N ARG A 205 7.79 11.49 17.51
CA ARG A 205 6.54 12.23 17.69
C ARG A 205 5.36 11.29 17.73
N LEU A 206 4.60 11.37 18.81
CA LEU A 206 3.40 10.56 19.02
C LEU A 206 2.20 11.46 19.23
N VAL A 207 1.04 11.02 18.75
CA VAL A 207 -0.24 11.67 19.02
C VAL A 207 -1.27 10.64 19.47
N ALA A 208 -2.06 10.98 20.47
CA ALA A 208 -3.13 10.16 21.01
C ALA A 208 -4.40 10.98 21.18
N THR A 209 -5.56 10.39 20.97
CA THR A 209 -6.86 11.05 21.15
C THR A 209 -7.76 10.25 22.08
N ALA A 210 -8.53 10.96 22.90
CA ALA A 210 -9.46 10.35 23.85
C ALA A 210 -10.91 10.76 23.56
N TYR A 211 -11.83 9.81 23.71
CA TYR A 211 -13.28 10.05 23.60
C TYR A 211 -13.76 10.96 24.73
N LEU A 212 -14.50 12.02 24.39
CA LEU A 212 -14.92 13.09 25.31
C LEU A 212 -13.73 13.73 26.05
N GLY A 213 -12.55 13.69 25.45
CA GLY A 213 -11.31 14.20 26.01
C GLY A 213 -10.51 15.00 24.99
N GLN A 214 -9.23 15.20 25.29
CA GLN A 214 -8.32 16.03 24.50
C GLN A 214 -7.51 15.22 23.49
N VAL A 215 -6.80 15.93 22.62
CA VAL A 215 -5.66 15.40 21.87
C VAL A 215 -4.44 15.49 22.78
N TRP A 216 -3.51 14.55 22.69
CA TRP A 216 -2.27 14.55 23.45
C TRP A 216 -1.10 14.32 22.50
N THR A 217 -0.03 15.10 22.66
CA THR A 217 1.17 15.01 21.81
C THR A 217 2.40 14.75 22.66
N SER A 218 3.30 13.90 22.17
CA SER A 218 4.66 13.72 22.68
C SER A 218 5.67 14.04 21.56
N ALA A 219 6.81 14.60 21.94
CA ALA A 219 7.93 14.89 21.05
C ALA A 219 9.23 14.19 21.49
N ASP A 220 9.13 13.25 22.42
CA ASP A 220 10.23 12.53 23.08
C ASP A 220 9.92 11.04 23.20
N SER A 221 9.32 10.46 22.15
CA SER A 221 8.95 9.04 22.07
C SER A 221 8.10 8.56 23.24
N GLY A 222 7.18 9.39 23.73
CA GLY A 222 6.26 9.04 24.82
C GLY A 222 6.83 9.22 26.23
N GLY A 223 8.03 9.81 26.38
CA GLY A 223 8.60 10.18 27.68
C GLY A 223 7.75 11.23 28.42
N SER A 224 7.16 12.18 27.70
CA SER A 224 6.23 13.17 28.23
C SER A 224 5.10 13.49 27.26
N TRP A 225 3.92 13.83 27.82
CA TRP A 225 2.71 14.10 27.04
C TRP A 225 2.15 15.49 27.37
N THR A 226 1.83 16.26 26.34
CA THR A 226 1.19 17.57 26.45
C THR A 226 -0.26 17.48 25.97
N ALA A 227 -1.21 17.92 26.79
CA ALA A 227 -2.61 18.04 26.40
C ALA A 227 -2.79 19.17 25.37
N ARG A 228 -3.58 18.92 24.33
CA ARG A 228 -3.84 19.79 23.19
C ARG A 228 -5.33 19.81 22.86
N ASP A 229 -5.77 20.96 22.35
CA ASP A 229 -7.16 21.21 21.92
C ASP A 229 -8.22 20.91 23.01
N SER A 230 -9.48 21.24 22.74
CA SER A 230 -10.59 21.07 23.67
C SER A 230 -11.17 19.66 23.68
N ASN A 231 -11.96 19.37 24.72
CA ASN A 231 -12.66 18.10 24.87
C ASN A 231 -13.65 17.87 23.73
N ARG A 232 -13.51 16.76 23.01
CA ARG A 232 -14.44 16.33 21.95
C ARG A 232 -14.57 14.81 21.94
N ALA A 233 -15.57 14.32 21.23
CA ALA A 233 -15.72 12.90 20.90
C ALA A 233 -14.69 12.48 19.83
N TRP A 234 -13.40 12.64 20.09
CA TRP A 234 -12.34 12.19 19.18
C TRP A 234 -12.45 10.69 18.93
N ARG A 235 -12.13 10.29 17.71
CA ARG A 235 -12.29 8.89 17.29
C ARG A 235 -11.11 8.33 16.53
N THR A 236 -10.49 9.13 15.69
CA THR A 236 -9.38 8.70 14.83
C THR A 236 -8.32 9.79 14.78
N VAL A 237 -7.07 9.38 14.60
CA VAL A 237 -5.95 10.28 14.33
C VAL A 237 -4.93 9.60 13.43
N SER A 238 -4.30 10.38 12.55
CA SER A 238 -3.17 9.94 11.72
C SER A 238 -2.18 11.08 11.54
N ALA A 239 -0.92 10.74 11.24
CA ALA A 239 0.16 11.70 11.10
C ALA A 239 1.01 11.40 9.86
N SER A 240 1.59 12.44 9.26
CA SER A 240 2.65 12.34 8.26
C SER A 240 3.92 11.72 8.84
N ALA A 241 4.87 11.32 7.99
CA ALA A 241 6.09 10.64 8.41
C ALA A 241 6.96 11.49 9.35
N ASP A 242 6.96 12.81 9.17
CA ASP A 242 7.65 13.77 10.06
C ASP A 242 6.80 14.19 11.29
N GLY A 243 5.56 13.72 11.39
CA GLY A 243 4.59 14.08 12.42
C GLY A 243 4.03 15.51 12.31
N ARG A 244 4.39 16.28 11.28
CA ARG A 244 4.01 17.69 11.12
C ARG A 244 2.53 17.87 10.79
N VAL A 245 2.04 17.08 9.84
CA VAL A 245 0.66 17.12 9.38
C VAL A 245 -0.10 16.01 10.09
N GLN A 246 -1.14 16.38 10.82
CA GLN A 246 -1.96 15.44 11.56
C GLN A 246 -3.43 15.69 11.23
N VAL A 247 -4.20 14.62 11.08
CA VAL A 247 -5.64 14.67 10.86
C VAL A 247 -6.34 13.91 11.98
N ALA A 248 -7.37 14.50 12.57
CA ALA A 248 -8.15 13.91 13.65
C ALA A 248 -9.65 14.06 13.38
N GLY A 249 -10.36 12.94 13.46
CA GLY A 249 -11.81 12.87 13.24
C GLY A 249 -12.58 12.71 14.55
N THR A 250 -13.80 13.25 14.55
CA THR A 250 -14.72 13.16 15.68
C THR A 250 -15.96 12.33 15.35
N ASN A 251 -16.56 11.71 16.37
CA ASN A 251 -17.81 10.99 16.26
C ASN A 251 -18.99 11.98 16.32
N GLY A 252 -19.49 12.42 15.17
CA GLY A 252 -20.66 13.30 15.06
C GLY A 252 -20.35 14.81 14.98
N SER A 253 -19.09 15.17 14.69
CA SER A 253 -18.68 16.57 14.49
C SER A 253 -17.62 16.66 13.38
N GLN A 254 -16.78 17.70 13.39
CA GLN A 254 -15.87 18.05 12.29
C GLN A 254 -14.63 17.15 12.22
N LEU A 255 -13.95 17.22 11.08
CA LEU A 255 -12.57 16.77 10.90
C LEU A 255 -11.63 17.94 11.17
N TYR A 256 -10.57 17.70 11.93
CA TYR A 256 -9.59 18.69 12.33
C TYR A 256 -8.22 18.35 11.78
N VAL A 257 -7.45 19.37 11.41
CA VAL A 257 -6.11 19.22 10.85
C VAL A 257 -5.13 20.13 11.59
N SER A 258 -3.97 19.59 11.93
CA SER A 258 -2.79 20.32 12.39
C SER A 258 -1.71 20.25 11.31
N THR A 259 -0.95 21.34 11.17
CA THR A 259 0.23 21.41 10.28
C THR A 259 1.49 21.87 11.03
N ASP A 260 1.42 21.85 12.36
CA ASP A 260 2.42 22.34 13.30
C ASP A 260 2.68 21.32 14.44
N TYR A 261 2.72 20.04 14.09
CA TYR A 261 3.03 18.93 15.02
C TYR A 261 1.99 18.75 16.15
N GLY A 262 0.73 19.08 15.89
CA GLY A 262 -0.37 18.94 16.84
C GLY A 262 -0.46 20.08 17.87
N VAL A 263 0.30 21.18 17.68
CA VAL A 263 0.25 22.35 18.56
C VAL A 263 -1.07 23.09 18.42
N SER A 264 -1.56 23.28 17.20
CA SER A 264 -2.86 23.87 16.91
C SER A 264 -3.67 23.03 15.91
N TRP A 265 -4.99 23.10 16.04
CA TRP A 265 -5.94 22.29 15.26
C TRP A 265 -7.00 23.19 14.64
N THR A 266 -7.22 23.04 13.35
CA THR A 266 -8.23 23.79 12.57
C THR A 266 -9.30 22.84 12.06
N ALA A 267 -10.57 23.18 12.22
CA ALA A 267 -11.67 22.43 11.60
C ALA A 267 -11.65 22.62 10.08
N ARG A 268 -11.70 21.51 9.32
CA ARG A 268 -11.51 21.50 7.85
C ARG A 268 -12.57 20.74 7.06
N ALA A 269 -13.44 19.99 7.73
CA ALA A 269 -14.58 19.35 7.07
C ALA A 269 -15.84 19.44 7.93
N SER A 270 -17.00 19.25 7.29
CA SER A 270 -18.32 19.29 7.92
C SER A 270 -18.53 18.15 8.92
N ALA A 271 -19.61 18.25 9.69
CA ALA A 271 -19.95 17.26 10.69
C ALA A 271 -20.28 15.90 10.06
N GLN A 272 -19.60 14.84 10.50
CA GLN A 272 -19.82 13.45 10.10
C GLN A 272 -19.51 12.50 11.27
N PHE A 273 -19.83 11.23 11.09
CA PHE A 273 -19.34 10.14 11.96
C PHE A 273 -17.98 9.64 11.46
N TRP A 274 -16.93 10.46 11.63
CA TRP A 274 -15.57 10.12 11.19
C TRP A 274 -15.06 8.89 11.95
N TRP A 275 -14.62 7.86 11.22
CA TRP A 275 -14.31 6.56 11.81
C TRP A 275 -12.81 6.22 11.79
N GLY A 276 -12.16 6.41 10.64
CA GLY A 276 -10.75 6.12 10.41
C GLY A 276 -10.11 7.24 9.61
N SER A 277 -8.79 7.36 9.69
CA SER A 277 -8.01 8.29 8.89
C SER A 277 -6.69 7.66 8.44
N ALA A 278 -6.07 8.25 7.43
CA ALA A 278 -4.73 7.91 6.98
C ALA A 278 -4.03 9.14 6.40
N ALA A 279 -2.71 9.17 6.46
CA ALA A 279 -1.88 10.24 5.91
C ALA A 279 -0.73 9.65 5.08
N SER A 280 -0.45 10.29 3.95
CA SER A 280 0.79 10.08 3.19
C SER A 280 2.00 10.60 3.97
N ALA A 281 3.20 10.14 3.59
CA ALA A 281 4.43 10.46 4.31
C ALA A 281 4.75 11.97 4.29
N ASP A 282 4.46 12.65 3.19
CA ASP A 282 4.62 14.12 3.08
C ASP A 282 3.46 14.91 3.70
N GLY A 283 2.38 14.23 4.10
CA GLY A 283 1.16 14.81 4.64
C GLY A 283 0.29 15.54 3.61
N ARG A 284 0.66 15.56 2.33
CA ARG A 284 -0.08 16.27 1.28
C ARG A 284 -1.41 15.57 1.01
N ARG A 285 -1.39 14.24 0.92
CA ARG A 285 -2.60 13.42 0.81
C ARG A 285 -3.06 12.91 2.17
N LEU A 286 -4.33 13.16 2.48
CA LEU A 286 -5.00 12.69 3.68
C LEU A 286 -6.31 12.01 3.30
N TYR A 287 -6.71 11.01 4.07
CA TYR A 287 -7.96 10.29 3.90
C TYR A 287 -8.72 10.20 5.21
N ALA A 288 -10.04 10.20 5.14
CA ALA A 288 -10.92 9.98 6.27
C ALA A 288 -12.14 9.15 5.86
N THR A 289 -12.46 8.11 6.64
CA THR A 289 -13.64 7.26 6.45
C THR A 289 -14.79 7.73 7.32
N VAL A 290 -16.02 7.47 6.87
CA VAL A 290 -17.24 7.84 7.57
C VAL A 290 -18.13 6.62 7.76
N ASP A 291 -18.66 6.44 8.97
CA ASP A 291 -19.69 5.44 9.25
C ASP A 291 -20.96 5.76 8.45
N THR A 292 -21.45 4.79 7.68
CA THR A 292 -22.55 4.95 6.72
C THR A 292 -22.37 6.08 5.67
N GLY A 293 -21.12 6.53 5.43
CA GLY A 293 -20.79 7.64 4.53
C GLY A 293 -19.72 7.29 3.51
N ALA A 294 -19.10 8.30 2.91
CA ALA A 294 -18.04 8.13 1.92
C ALA A 294 -16.64 8.10 2.55
N ILE A 295 -15.64 7.68 1.78
CA ILE A 295 -14.25 8.07 2.02
C ILE A 295 -14.07 9.50 1.49
N TRP A 296 -13.47 10.35 2.30
CA TRP A 296 -13.06 11.69 1.92
C TRP A 296 -11.55 11.76 1.73
N ARG A 297 -11.11 12.54 0.74
CA ARG A 297 -9.70 12.78 0.42
C ARG A 297 -9.39 14.27 0.43
N SER A 298 -8.19 14.61 0.87
CA SER A 298 -7.54 15.90 0.64
C SER A 298 -6.22 15.67 -0.10
N ASP A 299 -5.88 16.59 -1.02
CA ASP A 299 -4.59 16.63 -1.75
C ASP A 299 -3.78 17.91 -1.42
N ASP A 300 -4.17 18.64 -0.37
CA ASP A 300 -3.63 19.97 -0.02
C ASP A 300 -3.40 20.15 1.50
N PHE A 301 -2.85 19.10 2.12
CA PHE A 301 -2.55 19.07 3.56
C PHE A 301 -3.80 19.29 4.43
N GLY A 302 -4.95 18.81 3.97
CA GLY A 302 -6.21 18.88 4.69
C GLY A 302 -6.93 20.22 4.59
N THR A 303 -6.56 21.09 3.65
CA THR A 303 -7.19 22.42 3.47
C THR A 303 -8.56 22.29 2.83
N SER A 304 -8.69 21.41 1.83
CA SER A 304 -9.95 21.07 1.15
C SER A 304 -10.15 19.55 1.12
N TRP A 305 -11.42 19.15 1.08
CA TRP A 305 -11.82 17.74 1.16
C TRP A 305 -12.93 17.44 0.15
N GLU A 306 -12.82 16.29 -0.52
CA GLU A 306 -13.85 15.79 -1.43
C GLU A 306 -14.18 14.32 -1.14
N ALA A 307 -15.43 13.94 -1.36
CA ALA A 307 -15.86 12.55 -1.27
C ALA A 307 -15.43 11.78 -2.53
N VAL A 308 -14.72 10.67 -2.36
CA VAL A 308 -14.15 9.88 -3.47
C VAL A 308 -14.76 8.48 -3.62
N THR A 309 -15.74 8.14 -2.79
CA THR A 309 -16.50 6.89 -2.90
C THR A 309 -17.98 7.12 -2.64
N VAL A 310 -18.80 6.13 -2.99
CA VAL A 310 -20.18 6.03 -2.51
C VAL A 310 -20.24 5.67 -1.02
N SER A 311 -21.42 5.86 -0.43
CA SER A 311 -21.67 5.57 0.97
C SER A 311 -21.57 4.09 1.31
N ARG A 312 -20.82 3.75 2.35
CA ARG A 312 -20.71 2.41 2.96
C ARG A 312 -20.42 2.56 4.46
N ASP A 313 -20.45 1.45 5.17
CA ASP A 313 -19.95 1.36 6.54
C ASP A 313 -18.41 1.25 6.54
N TRP A 314 -17.72 2.35 6.18
CA TRP A 314 -16.26 2.39 6.12
C TRP A 314 -15.64 2.43 7.52
N ARG A 315 -14.62 1.60 7.72
CA ARG A 315 -13.91 1.46 9.00
C ARG A 315 -12.45 1.89 8.87
N GLY A 316 -11.51 0.95 8.92
CA GLY A 316 -10.08 1.21 8.75
C GLY A 316 -9.72 1.69 7.34
N ILE A 317 -8.67 2.49 7.25
CA ILE A 317 -8.06 2.95 6.01
C ILE A 317 -6.55 3.06 6.20
N ALA A 318 -5.76 2.73 5.19
CA ALA A 318 -4.32 2.88 5.17
C ALA A 318 -3.84 3.31 3.77
N THR A 319 -2.71 4.00 3.71
CA THR A 319 -2.12 4.48 2.46
C THR A 319 -0.63 4.20 2.41
N SER A 320 -0.08 4.02 1.20
CA SER A 320 1.37 4.05 0.96
C SER A 320 1.95 5.45 1.23
N ALA A 321 3.26 5.52 1.43
CA ALA A 321 3.99 6.74 1.73
C ALA A 321 3.79 7.83 0.67
N ASP A 322 3.71 7.46 -0.61
CA ASP A 322 3.47 8.38 -1.73
C ASP A 322 1.97 8.72 -1.93
N GLY A 323 1.09 8.16 -1.11
CA GLY A 323 -0.35 8.37 -1.22
C GLY A 323 -0.98 7.78 -2.49
N ARG A 324 -0.30 6.88 -3.21
CA ARG A 324 -0.80 6.30 -4.46
C ARG A 324 -1.67 5.07 -4.22
N HIS A 325 -1.25 4.21 -3.30
CA HIS A 325 -1.94 2.97 -2.99
C HIS A 325 -2.72 3.15 -1.70
N VAL A 326 -4.03 2.91 -1.75
CA VAL A 326 -4.93 3.07 -0.60
C VAL A 326 -5.72 1.80 -0.43
N VAL A 327 -5.83 1.32 0.80
CA VAL A 327 -6.69 0.18 1.17
C VAL A 327 -7.68 0.63 2.24
N ALA A 328 -8.94 0.21 2.11
CA ALA A 328 -10.00 0.57 3.04
C ALA A 328 -10.87 -0.64 3.38
N ALA A 329 -11.28 -0.73 4.64
CA ALA A 329 -12.14 -1.77 5.16
C ALA A 329 -13.59 -1.30 5.27
N THR A 330 -14.52 -2.22 5.03
CA THR A 330 -15.94 -2.01 5.32
C THR A 330 -16.47 -3.07 6.27
N ASN A 331 -17.29 -2.64 7.22
CA ASN A 331 -18.01 -3.56 8.08
C ASN A 331 -19.28 -4.07 7.38
N GLY A 332 -19.36 -5.38 7.13
CA GLY A 332 -20.44 -6.00 6.37
C GLY A 332 -20.24 -5.98 4.84
N GLY A 333 -19.08 -5.51 4.36
CA GLY A 333 -18.71 -5.47 2.95
C GLY A 333 -17.37 -6.17 2.70
N ALA A 334 -16.50 -5.59 1.86
CA ALA A 334 -15.20 -6.16 1.49
C ALA A 334 -14.04 -5.21 1.89
N LEU A 335 -12.81 -5.63 1.58
CA LEU A 335 -11.68 -4.71 1.46
C LEU A 335 -11.68 -4.07 0.06
N TYR A 336 -11.49 -2.77 0.02
CA TYR A 336 -11.38 -2.00 -1.21
C TYR A 336 -9.99 -1.44 -1.38
N GLU A 337 -9.56 -1.33 -2.61
CA GLU A 337 -8.23 -0.84 -2.97
C GLU A 337 -8.32 0.21 -4.09
N SER A 338 -7.47 1.22 -3.98
CA SER A 338 -7.13 2.15 -5.05
C SER A 338 -5.63 2.10 -5.36
N SER A 339 -5.27 2.24 -6.64
CA SER A 339 -3.87 2.32 -7.11
C SER A 339 -3.54 3.65 -7.82
N ASP A 340 -4.46 4.61 -7.71
CA ASP A 340 -4.42 5.94 -8.34
C ASP A 340 -4.75 7.07 -7.35
N GLY A 341 -4.44 6.87 -6.07
CA GLY A 341 -4.63 7.87 -5.01
C GLY A 341 -6.09 8.09 -4.63
N GLY A 342 -6.95 7.10 -4.83
CA GLY A 342 -8.37 7.14 -4.47
C GLY A 342 -9.29 7.66 -5.57
N GLN A 343 -8.83 7.75 -6.82
CA GLN A 343 -9.70 8.15 -7.94
C GLN A 343 -10.62 7.01 -8.38
N THR A 344 -10.09 5.79 -8.42
CA THR A 344 -10.86 4.57 -8.68
C THR A 344 -10.67 3.55 -7.57
N TRP A 345 -11.71 2.77 -7.32
CA TRP A 345 -11.76 1.78 -6.24
C TRP A 345 -12.33 0.46 -6.75
N ARG A 346 -11.77 -0.65 -6.28
CA ARG A 346 -12.29 -2.00 -6.52
C ARG A 346 -12.29 -2.83 -5.25
N SER A 347 -13.21 -3.79 -5.18
CA SER A 347 -13.17 -4.83 -4.14
C SER A 347 -11.99 -5.78 -4.39
N THR A 348 -11.33 -6.22 -3.32
CA THR A 348 -10.17 -7.14 -3.39
C THR A 348 -10.29 -8.35 -2.47
N ALA A 349 -11.34 -8.42 -1.66
CA ALA A 349 -11.54 -9.51 -0.71
C ALA A 349 -13.01 -9.94 -0.64
N ASP A 350 -13.26 -11.08 -0.01
CA ASP A 350 -14.60 -11.58 0.26
C ASP A 350 -15.37 -10.69 1.24
N ALA A 351 -16.70 -10.86 1.22
CA ALA A 351 -17.59 -10.18 2.14
C ALA A 351 -17.28 -10.54 3.62
N GLY A 352 -17.41 -9.57 4.52
CA GLY A 352 -17.05 -9.70 5.92
C GLY A 352 -17.15 -8.42 6.73
N ALA A 353 -17.04 -8.58 8.05
CA ALA A 353 -16.89 -7.48 8.98
C ALA A 353 -15.42 -7.05 9.07
N TRP A 354 -14.90 -6.43 7.99
CA TRP A 354 -13.54 -5.89 7.98
C TRP A 354 -13.49 -4.62 8.82
N THR A 355 -12.58 -4.58 9.79
CA THR A 355 -12.54 -3.53 10.82
C THR A 355 -11.30 -2.65 10.70
N THR A 356 -10.16 -3.24 10.35
CA THR A 356 -8.86 -2.56 10.36
C THR A 356 -7.98 -3.01 9.20
N VAL A 357 -7.13 -2.11 8.73
CA VAL A 357 -6.14 -2.36 7.68
C VAL A 357 -4.85 -1.60 7.96
N ALA A 358 -3.72 -2.14 7.48
CA ALA A 358 -2.43 -1.48 7.47
C ALA A 358 -1.71 -1.72 6.14
N SER A 359 -0.78 -0.83 5.80
CA SER A 359 -0.02 -0.83 4.55
C SER A 359 1.44 -0.50 4.82
N SER A 360 2.33 -1.18 4.10
CA SER A 360 3.75 -0.82 4.01
C SER A 360 3.92 0.49 3.24
N ALA A 361 5.10 1.11 3.34
CA ALA A 361 5.40 2.40 2.74
C ALA A 361 5.32 2.38 1.21
N ASN A 362 5.71 1.27 0.57
CA ASN A 362 5.56 1.08 -0.88
C ASN A 362 4.17 0.55 -1.28
N GLY A 363 3.31 0.28 -0.31
CA GLY A 363 1.98 -0.28 -0.49
C GLY A 363 1.92 -1.79 -0.75
N LEU A 364 3.03 -2.46 -1.04
CA LEU A 364 3.01 -3.81 -1.60
C LEU A 364 2.59 -4.87 -0.59
N THR A 365 2.98 -4.70 0.67
CA THR A 365 2.55 -5.51 1.80
C THR A 365 1.39 -4.82 2.51
N LEU A 366 0.32 -5.58 2.76
CA LEU A 366 -0.91 -5.15 3.40
C LEU A 366 -1.28 -6.13 4.52
N LEU A 367 -2.07 -5.66 5.49
CA LEU A 367 -2.61 -6.48 6.56
C LEU A 367 -4.05 -6.06 6.79
N GLY A 368 -4.97 -7.02 6.82
CA GLY A 368 -6.39 -6.80 7.06
C GLY A 368 -6.88 -7.61 8.26
N GLY A 369 -7.69 -6.98 9.10
CA GLY A 369 -8.35 -7.61 10.24
C GLY A 369 -9.86 -7.67 10.05
N LYS A 370 -10.44 -8.84 10.31
CA LYS A 370 -11.90 -9.10 10.30
C LYS A 370 -12.38 -9.53 11.68
N SER A 371 -13.58 -9.11 12.07
CA SER A 371 -14.19 -9.55 13.34
C SER A 371 -14.46 -11.05 13.33
N GLY A 372 -14.01 -11.76 14.37
CA GLY A 372 -14.24 -13.21 14.54
C GLY A 372 -13.52 -14.11 13.54
N ALA A 373 -12.42 -13.67 12.92
CA ALA A 373 -11.74 -14.38 11.84
C ALA A 373 -10.20 -14.27 11.96
N ALA A 374 -9.49 -14.86 11.00
CA ALA A 374 -8.05 -14.72 10.84
C ALA A 374 -7.63 -13.26 10.57
N LEU A 375 -6.36 -12.95 10.83
CA LEU A 375 -5.69 -11.85 10.13
C LEU A 375 -5.46 -12.27 8.67
N TYR A 376 -5.41 -11.32 7.76
CA TYR A 376 -5.16 -11.58 6.34
C TYR A 376 -3.95 -10.77 5.89
N ALA A 377 -2.88 -11.47 5.50
CA ALA A 377 -1.74 -10.84 4.85
C ALA A 377 -2.07 -10.63 3.37
N GLY A 378 -1.86 -9.41 2.88
CA GLY A 378 -2.12 -9.02 1.50
C GLY A 378 -0.83 -8.71 0.77
N THR A 379 -0.69 -9.23 -0.46
CA THR A 379 0.43 -8.89 -1.34
C THR A 379 -0.12 -8.31 -2.64
N ARG A 380 0.26 -7.07 -2.96
CA ARG A 380 -0.03 -6.46 -4.26
C ARG A 380 0.96 -6.98 -5.30
N ARG A 381 0.44 -7.58 -6.36
CA ARG A 381 1.25 -7.91 -7.54
C ARG A 381 1.59 -6.64 -8.31
N THR A 382 2.87 -6.44 -8.62
CA THR A 382 3.34 -5.37 -9.52
C THR A 382 4.21 -5.89 -10.65
N SER A 383 4.65 -7.14 -10.57
CA SER A 383 5.31 -7.85 -11.66
C SER A 383 4.95 -9.33 -11.62
N THR A 384 5.22 -10.02 -12.72
CA THR A 384 5.35 -11.49 -12.71
C THR A 384 6.47 -11.93 -11.78
N THR A 385 6.47 -13.21 -11.42
CA THR A 385 7.64 -13.89 -10.83
C THR A 385 8.86 -13.68 -11.74
N SER A 386 10.03 -13.45 -11.15
CA SER A 386 11.28 -13.27 -11.92
C SER A 386 11.81 -14.61 -12.41
N GLY A 387 12.26 -14.66 -13.66
CA GLY A 387 12.81 -15.85 -14.29
C GLY A 387 11.77 -16.66 -15.07
N VAL A 388 12.10 -17.91 -15.38
CA VAL A 388 11.37 -18.73 -16.35
C VAL A 388 9.95 -19.15 -15.94
N SER A 389 9.58 -18.96 -14.67
CA SER A 389 8.23 -19.26 -14.17
C SER A 389 7.23 -18.10 -14.38
N GLY A 390 7.72 -16.89 -14.63
CA GLY A 390 6.86 -15.72 -14.88
C GLY A 390 6.35 -15.69 -16.32
N SER A 391 5.07 -15.34 -16.49
CA SER A 391 4.46 -15.19 -17.82
C SER A 391 3.26 -14.26 -17.81
N LEU A 392 2.87 -13.80 -19.00
CA LEU A 392 1.60 -13.10 -19.28
C LEU A 392 0.91 -13.74 -20.47
N SER A 393 -0.42 -13.91 -20.43
CA SER A 393 -1.16 -14.54 -21.52
C SER A 393 -2.37 -13.72 -21.96
N GLY A 394 -2.67 -13.76 -23.26
CA GLY A 394 -3.83 -13.14 -23.88
C GLY A 394 -4.49 -14.08 -24.88
N GLY A 395 -5.78 -13.85 -25.14
CA GLY A 395 -6.58 -14.63 -26.08
C GLY A 395 -6.48 -14.16 -27.54
N GLN A 396 -7.36 -14.72 -28.38
CA GLN A 396 -7.57 -14.23 -29.74
C GLN A 396 -8.11 -12.79 -29.71
N GLY A 397 -7.54 -11.90 -30.52
CA GLY A 397 -7.85 -10.47 -30.58
C GLY A 397 -7.07 -9.63 -29.56
N ASP A 398 -6.45 -10.24 -28.56
CA ASP A 398 -5.68 -9.51 -27.55
C ASP A 398 -4.32 -9.08 -28.10
N THR A 399 -3.92 -7.84 -27.80
CA THR A 399 -2.63 -7.28 -28.17
C THR A 399 -1.93 -6.69 -26.95
N LEU A 400 -0.64 -6.94 -26.80
CA LEU A 400 0.22 -6.37 -25.77
C LEU A 400 1.54 -5.92 -26.37
N GLN A 401 1.96 -4.70 -26.02
CA GLN A 401 3.29 -4.20 -26.32
C GLN A 401 4.07 -3.98 -25.03
N LEU A 402 5.28 -4.53 -24.99
CA LEU A 402 6.22 -4.39 -23.88
C LEU A 402 7.46 -3.64 -24.35
N GLN A 403 8.08 -2.88 -23.45
CA GLN A 403 9.37 -2.24 -23.64
C GLN A 403 10.34 -2.66 -22.54
N TYR A 404 11.56 -2.99 -22.91
CA TYR A 404 12.63 -3.27 -21.96
C TYR A 404 13.18 -1.97 -21.38
N VAL A 405 13.19 -1.89 -20.05
CA VAL A 405 13.66 -0.69 -19.31
C VAL A 405 14.98 -0.88 -18.59
N GLY A 406 15.62 -2.04 -18.77
CA GLY A 406 16.87 -2.39 -18.09
C GLY A 406 16.67 -3.31 -16.89
N GLY A 407 17.77 -3.88 -16.40
CA GLY A 407 17.79 -4.74 -15.20
C GLY A 407 16.89 -5.97 -15.29
N GLY A 408 16.67 -6.53 -16.48
CA GLY A 408 15.76 -7.67 -16.68
C GLY A 408 14.28 -7.30 -16.71
N VAL A 409 13.90 -6.01 -16.65
CA VAL A 409 12.50 -5.60 -16.54
C VAL A 409 11.91 -5.18 -17.88
N PHE A 410 10.77 -5.76 -18.22
CA PHE A 410 9.89 -5.31 -19.29
C PHE A 410 8.67 -4.60 -18.72
N MET A 411 8.27 -3.48 -19.31
CA MET A 411 7.10 -2.71 -18.91
C MET A 411 6.06 -2.66 -20.03
N PRO A 412 4.75 -2.71 -19.70
CA PRO A 412 3.69 -2.53 -20.68
C PRO A 412 3.62 -1.07 -21.12
N ILE A 413 3.51 -0.84 -22.43
CA ILE A 413 3.38 0.50 -23.02
C ILE A 413 2.08 0.69 -23.80
N SER A 414 1.48 -0.38 -24.33
CA SER A 414 0.16 -0.34 -24.95
C SER A 414 -0.49 -1.72 -24.90
N TYR A 415 -1.83 -1.76 -24.91
CA TYR A 415 -2.60 -2.98 -24.99
C TYR A 415 -3.98 -2.77 -25.64
N VAL A 416 -4.56 -3.83 -26.19
CA VAL A 416 -5.98 -3.94 -26.59
C VAL A 416 -6.45 -5.30 -26.08
N LEU A 417 -7.49 -5.34 -25.25
CA LEU A 417 -7.80 -6.56 -24.48
C LEU A 417 -9.29 -6.88 -24.47
N ALA A 418 -9.59 -8.16 -24.70
CA ALA A 418 -10.83 -8.84 -24.43
C ALA A 418 -10.71 -9.77 -23.21
N ASN A 419 -9.60 -10.52 -22.99
CA ASN A 419 -9.46 -11.46 -21.86
C ASN A 419 -7.98 -11.75 -21.45
N LEU A 420 -7.35 -10.85 -20.69
CA LEU A 420 -5.98 -11.07 -20.18
C LEU A 420 -5.99 -11.99 -18.93
N THR A 421 -5.12 -13.01 -18.91
CA THR A 421 -4.90 -13.88 -17.74
C THR A 421 -3.45 -13.78 -17.24
N PHE A 422 -3.32 -13.75 -15.92
CA PHE A 422 -2.04 -13.77 -15.24
C PHE A 422 -1.88 -15.13 -14.58
N THR A 423 -0.70 -15.73 -14.65
CA THR A 423 -0.38 -16.93 -13.88
C THR A 423 0.30 -16.51 -12.59
N PRO A 424 -0.35 -16.57 -11.42
CA PRO A 424 0.33 -16.47 -10.14
C PRO A 424 1.11 -17.75 -9.86
N GLN A 425 2.26 -17.62 -9.23
CA GLN A 425 2.68 -18.57 -8.20
C GLN A 425 2.64 -17.85 -6.87
#